data_AF-A0AAD1WI89-F1
#
_entry.id   AF-A0AAD1WI89-F1
#
_cell.length_a   1.000
_cell.length_b   1.000
_cell.length_c   1.000
_cell.angle_alpha   90.00
_cell.angle_beta   90.00
_cell.angle_gamma   90.00
#
_symmetry.space_group_name_H-M   'P 1'
#
loop_
_entity.id
_entity.type
_entity.pdbx_description
1 polymer ?
#
loop_
_entity_poly.entity_id
_entity_poly.type
_entity_poly.pdbx_seq_one_letter_code
_entity_poly.pdbx_strand_id
1 'polypeptide(L)'
;MATVLSRALKLPGKKSHDPREYDPLTQADSDESEDDLVINIQQNGVQNGKSNRASSHDPDSDAEGVSKRVQQRPVDSKLDGLSTPSGLDPELKATNSVLSYVRTTVFILTVVICMIMVLVCAFLIPCPFSGQHNFWTLNVGEETGVLSPLELFDVNKDGVPDILMSFLSSETNVTIDKSRRQLLVAAISGINSSILWNAHLPEDIRSIQCGKLTLGPEQNDTCLLTGTSKLLQVISASTGITLWTMSPSHVSSGTMAAPAVILPDLDNDNTNDLLVLTIGETQPDLGFLLVSGRTGKPLGVMVKYGIMGYGRLLGPQAHYTSQGAIYILFGLGKVQAVSLRDIYAQANNRDSFPSILQKNEPDWEKRRTVNLSKLINVYSAEVESLQTIPVSGSNCSDLLITTKNGLSLLRGQDLDQRWSLNLSNISSLPQPGYFNNDGNLDFLLQVQSNHVKKIIVVDGTSGEFLWESEVSWNQQEAQAASVLTPDRKSVFLFWGEGSPAPNGSVLHTKNNPQWKRHLYLLHPMYPGVLLDLYNVSTTIIASAVGIKELEKDAFFTILTADQEVGTSDKLAQDLVVHKLNMRWALSHSRAISLGSATMRPKVEDVKKILGRLKFSNIPQML
;
A
#
# COMPACT_ATOMS: atom_id res chain seq x y z
N MET A 1 -41.06 18.61 55.51
CA MET A 1 -40.09 17.68 56.13
C MET A 1 -38.88 17.68 55.20
N ALA A 2 -37.79 18.33 55.62
CA ALA A 2 -36.74 17.76 56.47
C ALA A 2 -35.68 17.09 55.55
N THR A 3 -34.59 17.80 55.24
CA THR A 3 -33.26 17.60 55.87
C THR A 3 -32.73 16.19 55.67
N VAL A 4 -31.53 16.00 55.13
CA VAL A 4 -30.23 16.08 55.86
C VAL A 4 -29.15 16.34 54.78
N LEU A 5 -28.47 17.51 54.67
CA LEU A 5 -27.48 18.13 55.59
C LEU A 5 -26.43 17.10 56.06
N SER A 6 -25.12 17.22 55.90
CA SER A 6 -24.29 18.42 55.83
C SER A 6 -22.80 18.03 55.80
N ARG A 7 -21.95 18.94 55.26
CA ARG A 7 -20.63 19.38 55.80
C ARG A 7 -19.58 18.30 56.18
N ALA A 8 -18.35 18.39 55.68
CA ALA A 8 -17.38 19.41 56.09
C ALA A 8 -16.36 19.71 54.97
N LEU A 9 -16.20 20.95 54.48
CA LEU A 9 -15.51 22.11 55.08
C LEU A 9 -13.97 21.98 55.15
N LYS A 10 -13.27 22.59 54.17
CA LYS A 10 -12.49 23.85 54.39
C LYS A 10 -11.89 24.44 53.11
N LEU A 11 -12.17 25.73 52.87
CA LEU A 11 -11.30 26.66 52.14
C LEU A 11 -10.39 27.37 53.17
N PRO A 12 -9.22 27.92 52.78
CA PRO A 12 -9.20 29.34 52.40
C PRO A 12 -8.13 29.74 51.33
N GLY A 13 -8.36 30.84 50.61
CA GLY A 13 -7.33 31.48 49.77
C GLY A 13 -7.87 32.57 48.83
N LYS A 14 -7.83 33.85 49.25
CA LYS A 14 -8.27 35.01 48.43
C LYS A 14 -7.11 35.58 47.59
N LYS A 15 -7.38 36.02 46.35
CA LYS A 15 -7.41 37.46 45.92
C LYS A 15 -7.37 37.64 44.39
N SER A 16 -8.30 38.47 43.86
CA SER A 16 -8.27 39.34 42.65
C SER A 16 -7.69 38.80 41.31
N HIS A 17 -8.29 39.07 40.15
CA HIS A 17 -8.83 40.37 39.71
C HIS A 17 -10.01 40.24 38.71
N ASP A 18 -10.84 41.28 38.62
CA ASP A 18 -12.05 41.35 37.76
C ASP A 18 -11.73 41.37 36.24
N PRO A 19 -12.66 40.91 35.39
CA PRO A 19 -12.55 40.97 33.93
C PRO A 19 -13.00 42.33 33.38
N ARG A 20 -12.36 42.80 32.31
CA ARG A 20 -12.89 43.88 31.46
C ARG A 20 -12.82 43.51 29.99
N GLU A 21 -14.00 43.61 29.39
CA GLU A 21 -14.24 44.24 28.08
C GLU A 21 -13.59 43.58 26.85
N TYR A 22 -14.46 42.89 26.09
CA TYR A 22 -14.18 42.30 24.78
C TYR A 22 -14.58 43.32 23.70
N ASP A 23 -13.62 43.75 22.87
CA ASP A 23 -13.84 44.71 21.77
C ASP A 23 -13.58 44.02 20.42
N PRO A 24 -14.62 43.72 19.61
CA PRO A 24 -14.49 42.87 18.42
C PRO A 24 -14.53 43.66 17.10
N LEU A 25 -13.65 44.64 16.90
CA LEU A 25 -13.50 45.33 15.60
C LEU A 25 -12.04 45.61 15.22
N THR A 26 -11.38 44.62 14.61
CA THR A 26 -10.43 44.80 13.48
C THR A 26 -9.99 43.42 12.95
N GLN A 27 -10.62 42.97 11.87
CA GLN A 27 -9.96 42.09 10.90
C GLN A 27 -9.86 42.86 9.59
N ALA A 28 -8.65 42.97 9.06
CA ALA A 28 -8.37 43.49 7.73
C ALA A 28 -8.01 42.32 6.82
N ASP A 29 -8.46 42.39 5.57
CA ASP A 29 -8.41 41.31 4.59
C ASP A 29 -6.98 40.98 4.13
N SER A 30 -6.77 39.73 3.70
CA SER A 30 -5.80 39.39 2.65
C SER A 30 -6.14 38.02 2.04
N ASP A 31 -7.07 38.00 1.09
CA ASP A 31 -7.05 37.01 0.01
C ASP A 31 -5.86 37.34 -0.92
N GLU A 32 -5.12 36.33 -1.39
CA GLU A 32 -4.58 36.32 -2.76
C GLU A 32 -4.59 34.89 -3.32
N SER A 33 -4.87 34.79 -4.62
CA SER A 33 -5.27 33.59 -5.35
C SER A 33 -4.13 32.84 -6.04
N GLU A 34 -4.38 31.59 -6.43
CA GLU A 34 -3.54 30.85 -7.37
C GLU A 34 -3.75 31.37 -8.81
N ASP A 35 -2.70 31.34 -9.64
CA ASP A 35 -2.79 31.46 -11.10
C ASP A 35 -1.58 30.79 -11.81
N ASP A 36 -1.78 30.38 -13.06
CA ASP A 36 -0.91 29.45 -13.80
C ASP A 36 0.49 29.99 -14.21
N LEU A 37 1.51 29.13 -14.05
CA LEU A 37 2.89 29.41 -14.47
C LEU A 37 3.23 28.77 -15.83
N VAL A 38 2.93 29.49 -16.92
CA VAL A 38 3.44 29.17 -18.26
C VAL A 38 4.88 29.67 -18.40
N ILE A 39 5.81 28.74 -18.57
CA ILE A 39 7.24 29.02 -18.77
C ILE A 39 7.46 29.59 -20.18
N ASN A 40 8.10 30.77 -20.27
CA ASN A 40 8.51 31.34 -21.55
C ASN A 40 10.04 31.46 -21.62
N ILE A 41 10.65 30.83 -22.63
CA ILE A 41 12.11 30.69 -22.75
C ILE A 41 12.69 31.93 -23.44
N GLN A 42 13.63 32.60 -22.77
CA GLN A 42 14.30 33.78 -23.29
C GLN A 42 15.54 33.36 -24.13
N GLN A 43 15.42 33.38 -25.46
CA GLN A 43 16.55 33.16 -26.38
C GLN A 43 17.19 34.51 -26.76
N ASN A 44 18.46 34.70 -26.37
CA ASN A 44 19.27 35.83 -26.82
C ASN A 44 19.74 35.61 -28.27
N GLY A 45 19.42 36.56 -29.17
CA GLY A 45 19.74 36.50 -30.60
C GLY A 45 20.24 37.84 -31.17
N VAL A 46 21.56 37.99 -31.16
CA VAL A 46 22.42 39.03 -31.77
C VAL A 46 21.79 39.84 -32.93
N GLN A 47 21.82 41.19 -32.81
CA GLN A 47 21.58 42.12 -33.93
C GLN A 47 22.76 42.13 -34.92
N ASN A 48 22.48 42.18 -36.22
CA ASN A 48 23.48 42.58 -37.21
C ASN A 48 22.86 43.14 -38.52
N GLY A 49 23.21 44.39 -38.87
CA GLY A 49 23.43 44.80 -40.27
C GLY A 49 22.27 45.31 -41.17
N LYS A 50 22.25 46.65 -41.35
CA LYS A 50 22.16 47.40 -42.64
C LYS A 50 20.87 47.43 -43.50
N SER A 51 20.47 48.68 -43.84
CA SER A 51 20.22 49.21 -45.22
C SER A 51 18.93 48.75 -45.96
N ASN A 52 18.21 49.53 -46.79
CA ASN A 52 18.19 50.94 -47.24
C ASN A 52 16.72 51.23 -47.69
N ARG A 53 16.08 52.38 -47.39
CA ARG A 53 16.02 53.66 -48.17
C ARG A 53 15.02 53.69 -49.35
N ALA A 54 14.36 54.86 -49.53
CA ALA A 54 13.38 55.29 -50.54
C ALA A 54 11.89 54.97 -50.19
N SER A 55 11.01 55.91 -49.84
CA SER A 55 10.48 57.13 -50.52
C SER A 55 9.45 56.79 -51.63
N SER A 56 8.29 57.44 -51.79
CA SER A 56 7.72 58.68 -51.20
C SER A 56 6.27 58.90 -51.65
N HIS A 57 5.38 59.48 -50.82
CA HIS A 57 4.59 60.69 -51.13
C HIS A 57 3.55 61.04 -50.05
N ASP A 58 3.69 62.25 -49.50
CA ASP A 58 2.68 63.08 -48.81
C ASP A 58 1.83 63.85 -49.89
N PRO A 59 0.99 64.89 -49.61
CA PRO A 59 0.63 65.52 -48.33
C PRO A 59 -0.86 65.89 -48.12
N ASP A 60 -1.19 66.28 -46.88
CA ASP A 60 -1.78 67.59 -46.47
C ASP A 60 -2.22 67.49 -44.99
N SER A 61 -1.58 68.25 -44.06
CA SER A 61 -2.05 69.55 -43.53
C SER A 61 -3.33 69.47 -42.68
N ASP A 62 -3.46 69.92 -41.43
CA ASP A 62 -2.60 70.51 -40.37
C ASP A 62 -3.36 70.29 -39.01
N ALA A 63 -2.92 70.61 -37.77
CA ALA A 63 -1.81 71.43 -37.25
C ALA A 63 -1.39 70.96 -35.82
N GLU A 64 -0.53 71.75 -35.15
CA GLU A 64 -0.19 71.69 -33.71
C GLU A 64 -1.36 72.19 -32.80
N GLY A 65 -1.44 71.95 -31.48
CA GLY A 65 -0.60 71.16 -30.57
C GLY A 65 -0.85 71.52 -29.08
N VAL A 66 -0.16 70.83 -28.16
CA VAL A 66 0.22 71.28 -26.80
C VAL A 66 -0.89 71.50 -25.73
N SER A 67 -1.15 70.41 -24.98
CA SER A 67 -0.94 70.30 -23.50
C SER A 67 -1.92 70.88 -22.45
N LYS A 68 -2.09 70.04 -21.40
CA LYS A 68 -2.31 70.33 -19.96
C LYS A 68 -3.70 70.68 -19.37
N ARG A 69 -4.13 69.71 -18.54
CA ARG A 69 -4.55 69.86 -17.11
C ARG A 69 -5.95 70.43 -16.74
N VAL A 70 -6.67 69.58 -15.97
CA VAL A 70 -7.13 69.81 -14.56
C VAL A 70 -8.57 70.29 -14.24
N GLN A 71 -9.04 69.81 -13.06
CA GLN A 71 -10.23 70.18 -12.24
C GLN A 71 -11.62 69.86 -12.87
N GLN A 72 -12.39 68.91 -12.34
CA GLN A 72 -13.37 69.00 -11.23
C GLN A 72 -14.57 69.96 -11.43
N ARG A 73 -15.74 69.34 -11.65
CA ARG A 73 -17.07 69.61 -11.07
C ARG A 73 -17.79 70.96 -11.35
N PRO A 74 -19.14 70.99 -11.20
CA PRO A 74 -20.02 71.83 -12.02
C PRO A 74 -20.66 73.01 -11.24
N VAL A 75 -21.84 73.48 -11.70
CA VAL A 75 -22.67 74.65 -11.27
C VAL A 75 -22.38 75.87 -12.18
N ASP A 76 -23.31 76.64 -12.77
CA ASP A 76 -24.72 77.05 -12.49
C ASP A 76 -25.49 77.20 -13.85
N SER A 77 -26.76 76.82 -14.09
CA SER A 77 -28.10 77.33 -13.67
C SER A 77 -28.78 78.37 -14.60
N LYS A 78 -30.09 78.64 -14.39
CA LYS A 78 -31.08 79.46 -15.15
C LYS A 78 -31.73 78.83 -16.42
N LEU A 79 -33.00 79.12 -16.79
CA LEU A 79 -34.16 79.80 -16.14
C LEU A 79 -35.44 79.65 -17.03
N ASP A 80 -36.65 79.57 -16.42
CA ASP A 80 -38.03 79.77 -16.97
C ASP A 80 -38.50 79.03 -18.27
N GLY A 81 -39.78 78.72 -18.52
CA GLY A 81 -40.99 78.81 -17.69
C GLY A 81 -42.31 78.53 -18.46
N LEU A 82 -43.34 78.05 -17.74
CA LEU A 82 -44.81 78.23 -17.92
C LEU A 82 -45.62 77.56 -19.08
N SER A 83 -46.47 76.59 -18.68
CA SER A 83 -47.93 76.38 -18.99
C SER A 83 -48.50 75.90 -20.36
N THR A 84 -49.02 74.65 -20.37
CA THR A 84 -50.39 74.17 -20.79
C THR A 84 -50.96 74.37 -22.22
N PRO A 85 -52.05 73.65 -22.65
CA PRO A 85 -52.60 72.32 -22.28
C PRO A 85 -53.03 71.44 -23.51
N SER A 86 -53.76 70.34 -23.23
CA SER A 86 -54.66 69.55 -24.14
C SER A 86 -54.00 68.54 -25.11
N GLY A 87 -54.49 67.30 -25.31
CA GLY A 87 -55.57 66.55 -24.62
C GLY A 87 -55.87 65.19 -25.31
N LEU A 88 -56.57 64.28 -24.60
CA LEU A 88 -57.19 63.00 -25.07
C LEU A 88 -56.20 61.92 -25.61
N ASP A 89 -55.82 60.87 -24.85
CA ASP A 89 -56.55 59.63 -24.44
C ASP A 89 -56.42 58.46 -25.45
N PRO A 90 -56.45 57.17 -25.04
CA PRO A 90 -56.03 56.58 -23.74
C PRO A 90 -55.23 55.24 -23.88
N GLU A 91 -54.85 54.67 -22.72
CA GLU A 91 -54.41 53.28 -22.46
C GLU A 91 -53.27 52.60 -23.26
N LEU A 92 -52.12 52.45 -22.58
CA LEU A 92 -51.52 51.12 -22.36
C LEU A 92 -50.70 51.12 -21.05
N LYS A 93 -51.39 50.93 -19.93
CA LYS A 93 -50.84 50.97 -18.56
C LYS A 93 -50.72 49.55 -17.99
N ALA A 94 -49.56 48.89 -18.10
CA ALA A 94 -49.04 47.89 -17.13
C ALA A 94 -47.76 47.15 -17.61
N THR A 95 -46.57 47.75 -17.52
CA THR A 95 -45.29 47.02 -17.78
C THR A 95 -44.16 47.24 -16.77
N ASN A 96 -44.32 48.14 -15.78
CA ASN A 96 -43.24 48.49 -14.84
C ASN A 96 -43.32 47.87 -13.43
N SER A 97 -44.41 47.18 -13.06
CA SER A 97 -44.49 46.47 -11.77
C SER A 97 -43.80 45.09 -11.83
N VAL A 98 -44.06 44.32 -12.89
CA VAL A 98 -43.64 42.92 -13.03
C VAL A 98 -42.11 42.76 -12.97
N LEU A 99 -41.36 43.66 -13.61
CA LEU A 99 -39.90 43.57 -13.66
C LEU A 99 -39.25 43.72 -12.28
N SER A 100 -39.86 44.49 -11.37
CA SER A 100 -39.39 44.62 -9.98
C SER A 100 -39.65 43.34 -9.20
N TYR A 101 -40.84 42.75 -9.32
CA TYR A 101 -41.17 41.48 -8.67
C TYR A 101 -40.28 40.34 -9.19
N VAL A 102 -40.06 40.24 -10.51
CA VAL A 102 -39.18 39.22 -11.11
C VAL A 102 -37.77 39.31 -10.56
N ARG A 103 -37.18 40.51 -10.43
CA ARG A 103 -35.84 40.69 -9.84
C ARG A 103 -35.80 40.24 -8.37
N THR A 104 -36.82 40.59 -7.58
CA THR A 104 -36.93 40.16 -6.18
C THR A 104 -37.10 38.65 -6.07
N THR A 105 -37.92 38.02 -6.92
CA THR A 105 -38.12 36.57 -6.95
C THR A 105 -36.85 35.83 -7.36
N VAL A 106 -36.09 36.32 -8.35
CA VAL A 106 -34.80 35.74 -8.73
C VAL A 106 -33.79 35.85 -7.58
N PHE A 107 -33.70 37.00 -6.92
CA PHE A 107 -32.81 37.18 -5.76
C PHE A 107 -33.16 36.22 -4.60
N ILE A 108 -34.44 36.13 -4.24
CA ILE A 108 -34.90 35.18 -3.20
C ILE A 108 -34.63 33.74 -3.62
N LEU A 109 -34.85 33.38 -4.88
CA LEU A 109 -34.56 32.04 -5.40
C LEU A 109 -33.06 31.71 -5.29
N THR A 110 -32.17 32.63 -5.64
CA THR A 110 -30.72 32.42 -5.44
C THR A 110 -30.35 32.25 -3.97
N VAL A 111 -30.94 33.03 -3.05
CA VAL A 111 -30.70 32.88 -1.60
C VAL A 111 -31.22 31.52 -1.10
N VAL A 112 -32.38 31.06 -1.57
CA VAL A 112 -32.93 29.73 -1.23
C VAL A 112 -32.04 28.61 -1.79
N ILE A 113 -31.54 28.72 -3.02
CA ILE A 113 -30.60 27.76 -3.60
C ILE A 113 -29.29 27.74 -2.81
N CYS A 114 -28.71 28.89 -2.45
CA CYS A 114 -27.52 28.95 -1.60
C CYS A 114 -27.75 28.33 -0.22
N MET A 115 -28.90 28.59 0.43
CA MET A 115 -29.27 27.96 1.70
C MET A 115 -29.42 26.44 1.56
N ILE A 116 -30.05 25.95 0.50
CA ILE A 116 -30.16 24.51 0.23
C ILE A 116 -28.77 23.92 -0.01
N MET A 117 -27.90 24.56 -0.80
CA MET A 117 -26.53 24.10 -1.02
C MET A 117 -25.72 24.04 0.29
N VAL A 118 -25.83 25.05 1.16
CA VAL A 118 -25.17 25.02 2.48
C VAL A 118 -25.74 23.91 3.37
N LEU A 119 -27.06 23.67 3.34
CA LEU A 119 -27.68 22.55 4.08
C LEU A 119 -27.27 21.19 3.51
N VAL A 120 -27.17 21.04 2.19
CA VAL A 120 -26.63 19.84 1.53
C VAL A 120 -25.17 19.63 1.96
N CYS A 121 -24.35 20.68 1.96
CA CYS A 121 -22.96 20.62 2.43
C CYS A 121 -22.81 20.39 3.95
N ALA A 122 -23.82 20.70 4.77
CA ALA A 122 -23.79 20.51 6.22
C ALA A 122 -24.39 19.17 6.69
N PHE A 123 -25.34 18.60 5.92
CA PHE A 123 -26.09 17.40 6.31
C PHE A 123 -25.92 16.20 5.36
N LEU A 124 -25.52 16.40 4.11
CA LEU A 124 -25.33 15.34 3.11
C LEU A 124 -23.88 15.13 2.69
N ILE A 125 -23.01 16.14 2.83
CA ILE A 125 -21.57 15.88 2.97
C ILE A 125 -21.35 15.51 4.43
N PRO A 126 -21.05 14.24 4.77
CA PRO A 126 -20.65 13.92 6.13
C PRO A 126 -19.40 14.72 6.46
N CYS A 127 -19.44 15.50 7.54
CA CYS A 127 -18.22 16.00 8.17
C CYS A 127 -17.26 14.80 8.32
N PRO A 128 -16.02 14.86 7.81
CA PRO A 128 -15.10 13.74 7.90
C PRO A 128 -15.00 13.34 9.37
N PHE A 129 -15.38 12.10 9.67
CA PHE A 129 -15.55 11.64 11.05
C PHE A 129 -14.25 11.93 11.81
N SER A 130 -14.31 12.85 12.78
CA SER A 130 -13.12 13.45 13.40
C SER A 130 -12.38 12.51 14.37
N GLY A 131 -12.63 11.21 14.23
CA GLY A 131 -11.97 10.08 14.86
C GLY A 131 -11.26 9.18 13.85
N GLN A 132 -10.76 9.70 12.71
CA GLN A 132 -9.73 9.01 11.96
C GLN A 132 -8.48 8.92 12.85
N HIS A 133 -8.36 7.82 13.59
CA HIS A 133 -7.23 7.57 14.47
C HIS A 133 -5.97 7.45 13.61
N ASN A 134 -5.14 8.50 13.62
CA ASN A 134 -3.86 8.54 12.90
C ASN A 134 -2.91 7.41 13.30
N PHE A 135 -3.12 6.88 14.49
CA PHE A 135 -2.47 5.72 15.05
C PHE A 135 -3.46 5.02 15.99
N TRP A 136 -3.50 3.68 15.98
CA TRP A 136 -4.24 2.87 16.96
C TRP A 136 -3.54 1.54 17.26
N THR A 137 -3.88 0.95 18.41
CA THR A 137 -3.41 -0.36 18.87
C THR A 137 -4.56 -1.23 19.37
N LEU A 138 -4.57 -2.51 19.02
CA LEU A 138 -5.57 -3.49 19.45
C LEU A 138 -4.86 -4.75 19.96
N ASN A 139 -5.13 -5.17 21.20
CA ASN A 139 -4.81 -6.52 21.66
C ASN A 139 -5.94 -7.46 21.18
N VAL A 140 -5.58 -8.53 20.48
CA VAL A 140 -6.52 -9.40 19.75
C VAL A 140 -6.69 -10.77 20.42
N GLY A 141 -5.62 -11.30 21.01
CA GLY A 141 -5.55 -12.67 21.51
C GLY A 141 -4.10 -13.14 21.59
N GLU A 142 -3.88 -14.45 21.51
CA GLU A 142 -2.55 -15.05 21.66
C GLU A 142 -1.99 -15.60 20.35
N GLU A 143 -0.66 -15.74 20.27
CA GLU A 143 0.04 -16.31 19.11
C GLU A 143 -0.20 -17.82 18.95
N THR A 144 -0.40 -18.25 17.70
CA THR A 144 -0.65 -19.64 17.29
C THR A 144 0.60 -20.54 17.29
N GLY A 145 1.79 -20.02 17.58
CA GLY A 145 3.07 -20.72 17.47
C GLY A 145 3.54 -20.99 16.02
N VAL A 146 2.60 -21.05 15.07
CA VAL A 146 2.82 -20.81 13.65
C VAL A 146 2.65 -19.31 13.38
N LEU A 147 3.52 -18.73 12.54
CA LEU A 147 3.44 -17.33 12.12
C LEU A 147 2.03 -16.99 11.59
N SER A 148 1.31 -16.11 12.28
CA SER A 148 -0.01 -15.63 11.87
C SER A 148 0.06 -14.96 10.49
N PRO A 149 -0.67 -15.42 9.47
CA PRO A 149 -0.78 -14.71 8.19
C PRO A 149 -1.45 -13.35 8.40
N LEU A 150 -0.99 -12.36 7.63
CA LEU A 150 -1.48 -10.98 7.64
C LEU A 150 -1.78 -10.58 6.18
N GLU A 151 -3.05 -10.44 5.82
CA GLU A 151 -3.52 -9.96 4.52
C GLU A 151 -4.27 -8.64 4.72
N LEU A 152 -4.14 -7.70 3.77
CA LEU A 152 -4.89 -6.45 3.78
C LEU A 152 -5.91 -6.44 2.65
N PHE A 153 -7.19 -6.27 2.98
CA PHE A 153 -8.28 -6.27 2.02
C PHE A 153 -9.47 -5.45 2.54
N ASP A 154 -10.08 -4.62 1.70
CA ASP A 154 -11.26 -3.82 2.04
C ASP A 154 -12.50 -4.74 2.04
N VAL A 155 -12.94 -5.19 3.22
CA VAL A 155 -14.03 -6.18 3.33
C VAL A 155 -15.41 -5.51 3.39
N ASN A 156 -15.48 -4.26 3.84
CA ASN A 156 -16.73 -3.52 4.00
C ASN A 156 -17.02 -2.54 2.84
N LYS A 157 -16.05 -2.37 1.93
CA LYS A 157 -16.05 -1.45 0.76
C LYS A 157 -16.06 0.03 1.17
N ASP A 158 -15.38 0.38 2.25
CA ASP A 158 -15.24 1.77 2.74
C ASP A 158 -14.08 2.56 2.10
N GLY A 159 -13.24 1.90 1.28
CA GLY A 159 -12.09 2.48 0.59
C GLY A 159 -10.79 2.46 1.38
N VAL A 160 -10.77 1.85 2.57
CA VAL A 160 -9.58 1.61 3.40
C VAL A 160 -9.41 0.11 3.63
N PRO A 161 -8.31 -0.52 3.18
CA PRO A 161 -8.09 -1.93 3.45
C PRO A 161 -8.15 -2.29 4.94
N ASP A 162 -8.91 -3.32 5.26
CA ASP A 162 -9.04 -3.92 6.59
C ASP A 162 -7.95 -4.98 6.79
N ILE A 163 -7.75 -5.39 8.04
CA ILE A 163 -6.67 -6.29 8.45
C ILE A 163 -7.26 -7.68 8.72
N LEU A 164 -6.85 -8.67 7.93
CA LEU A 164 -7.23 -10.07 8.12
C LEU A 164 -6.07 -10.87 8.68
N MET A 165 -6.31 -11.60 9.78
CA MET A 165 -5.32 -12.44 10.45
C MET A 165 -5.96 -13.57 11.25
N SER A 166 -5.14 -14.56 11.66
CA SER A 166 -5.53 -15.60 12.62
C SER A 166 -4.76 -15.53 13.94
N PHE A 167 -5.43 -15.93 15.02
CA PHE A 167 -4.94 -15.89 16.40
C PHE A 167 -5.71 -16.88 17.28
N LEU A 168 -5.17 -17.20 18.47
CA LEU A 168 -5.89 -17.94 19.50
C LEU A 168 -6.70 -17.00 20.39
N SER A 169 -7.93 -17.37 20.73
CA SER A 169 -8.76 -16.65 21.69
C SER A 169 -8.10 -16.62 23.08
N SER A 170 -7.89 -15.43 23.65
CA SER A 170 -7.41 -15.28 25.03
C SER A 170 -8.40 -15.84 26.05
N GLU A 171 -7.89 -16.38 27.16
CA GLU A 171 -8.71 -16.96 28.24
C GLU A 171 -9.40 -15.87 29.09
N THR A 172 -10.58 -15.42 28.66
CA THR A 172 -11.44 -14.61 29.53
C THR A 172 -11.98 -15.45 30.69
N ASN A 173 -11.95 -14.90 31.90
CA ASN A 173 -12.44 -15.55 33.13
C ASN A 173 -13.95 -15.85 33.08
N VAL A 174 -14.33 -16.97 32.47
CA VAL A 174 -15.70 -17.50 32.48
C VAL A 174 -15.69 -18.90 33.09
N THR A 175 -16.38 -19.01 34.22
CA THR A 175 -16.51 -20.23 35.00
C THR A 175 -17.38 -21.28 34.31
N ILE A 176 -16.93 -22.54 34.29
CA ILE A 176 -17.70 -23.76 34.01
C ILE A 176 -18.09 -23.98 32.52
N ASP A 177 -17.08 -24.20 31.67
CA ASP A 177 -16.72 -25.56 31.22
C ASP A 177 -15.23 -25.53 30.82
N LYS A 178 -14.62 -26.67 30.44
CA LYS A 178 -13.18 -26.75 30.13
C LYS A 178 -12.77 -25.79 29.00
N SER A 179 -12.22 -24.64 29.38
CA SER A 179 -11.70 -23.60 28.47
C SER A 179 -10.69 -24.21 27.49
N ARG A 180 -11.14 -24.43 26.26
CA ARG A 180 -10.29 -24.83 25.14
C ARG A 180 -10.15 -23.62 24.25
N ARG A 181 -8.96 -23.01 24.26
CA ARG A 181 -8.58 -21.89 23.38
C ARG A 181 -9.01 -22.23 21.94
N GLN A 182 -9.71 -21.29 21.32
CA GLN A 182 -10.28 -21.45 19.99
C GLN A 182 -9.42 -20.70 19.00
N LEU A 183 -9.06 -21.37 17.90
CA LEU A 183 -8.41 -20.72 16.78
C LEU A 183 -9.45 -19.91 16.00
N LEU A 184 -9.14 -18.65 15.75
CA LEU A 184 -10.01 -17.70 15.06
C LEU A 184 -9.28 -17.11 13.85
N VAL A 185 -10.06 -16.79 12.81
CA VAL A 185 -9.72 -15.78 11.80
C VAL A 185 -10.67 -14.59 12.00
N ALA A 186 -10.18 -13.37 11.84
CA ALA A 186 -11.00 -12.17 11.93
C ALA A 186 -10.61 -11.11 10.90
N ALA A 187 -11.58 -10.25 10.55
CA ALA A 187 -11.33 -8.98 9.90
C ALA A 187 -11.43 -7.85 10.93
N ILE A 188 -10.39 -7.02 11.02
CA ILE A 188 -10.29 -5.87 11.92
C ILE A 188 -10.33 -4.61 11.05
N SER A 189 -11.27 -3.71 11.35
CA SER A 189 -11.47 -2.52 10.53
C SER A 189 -10.22 -1.64 10.49
N GLY A 190 -9.79 -1.31 9.28
CA GLY A 190 -8.68 -0.41 9.04
C GLY A 190 -8.93 0.98 9.64
N ILE A 191 -10.18 1.46 9.67
CA ILE A 191 -10.50 2.82 10.10
C ILE A 191 -10.43 2.97 11.63
N ASN A 192 -11.07 2.07 12.38
CA ASN A 192 -11.40 2.31 13.80
C ASN A 192 -11.00 1.17 14.77
N SER A 193 -10.27 0.15 14.31
CA SER A 193 -9.89 -1.05 15.07
C SER A 193 -11.03 -1.98 15.55
N SER A 194 -12.28 -1.76 15.14
CA SER A 194 -13.37 -2.68 15.49
C SER A 194 -13.24 -4.01 14.74
N ILE A 195 -13.39 -5.14 15.43
CA ILE A 195 -13.53 -6.45 14.78
C ILE A 195 -14.86 -6.44 14.00
N LEU A 196 -14.81 -6.58 12.68
CA LEU A 196 -15.97 -6.59 11.79
C LEU A 196 -16.69 -7.94 11.84
N TRP A 197 -15.91 -9.02 11.82
CA TRP A 197 -16.37 -10.39 12.05
C TRP A 197 -15.20 -11.27 12.53
N ASN A 198 -15.52 -12.40 13.15
CA ASN A 198 -14.57 -13.48 13.40
C ASN A 198 -15.24 -14.85 13.12
N ALA A 199 -14.43 -15.86 12.81
CA ALA A 199 -14.88 -17.21 12.50
C ALA A 199 -13.91 -18.26 13.06
N HIS A 200 -14.43 -19.39 13.50
CA HIS A 200 -13.64 -20.50 14.02
C HIS A 200 -12.92 -21.27 12.92
N LEU A 201 -11.66 -21.64 13.17
CA LEU A 201 -10.86 -22.47 12.28
C LEU A 201 -10.63 -23.87 12.88
N PRO A 202 -10.61 -24.94 12.08
CA PRO A 202 -10.36 -26.31 12.55
C PRO A 202 -8.86 -26.63 12.73
N GLU A 203 -7.96 -25.89 12.09
CA GLU A 203 -6.49 -26.04 12.15
C GLU A 203 -5.82 -24.71 11.79
N ASP A 204 -4.55 -24.53 12.19
CA ASP A 204 -3.76 -23.32 11.91
C ASP A 204 -3.68 -23.04 10.41
N ILE A 205 -3.91 -21.78 10.02
CA ILE A 205 -3.81 -21.33 8.63
C ILE A 205 -2.44 -20.74 8.31
N ARG A 206 -2.01 -20.97 7.08
CA ARG A 206 -0.69 -20.60 6.56
C ARG A 206 -0.73 -19.41 5.59
N SER A 207 -1.91 -19.12 5.03
CA SER A 207 -2.14 -17.97 4.17
C SER A 207 -3.62 -17.61 4.11
N ILE A 208 -3.89 -16.31 4.05
CA ILE A 208 -5.15 -15.70 3.65
C ILE A 208 -4.88 -15.04 2.30
N GLN A 209 -5.72 -15.25 1.29
CA GLN A 209 -5.60 -14.58 -0.01
C GLN A 209 -6.97 -14.06 -0.45
N CYS A 210 -7.17 -12.74 -0.42
CA CYS A 210 -8.47 -12.13 -0.70
C CYS A 210 -8.56 -11.54 -2.11
N GLY A 211 -9.77 -11.53 -2.66
CA GLY A 211 -10.13 -10.80 -3.89
C GLY A 211 -9.46 -11.25 -5.19
N LYS A 212 -8.98 -12.50 -5.27
CA LYS A 212 -8.23 -13.04 -6.41
C LYS A 212 -8.91 -14.21 -7.15
N LEU A 213 -9.99 -14.77 -6.60
CA LEU A 213 -10.70 -15.95 -7.16
C LEU A 213 -11.69 -15.61 -8.28
N THR A 214 -12.34 -14.46 -8.22
CA THR A 214 -13.36 -14.05 -9.20
C THR A 214 -12.81 -13.06 -10.21
N LEU A 215 -13.33 -13.16 -11.44
CA LEU A 215 -12.90 -12.35 -12.60
C LEU A 215 -13.70 -11.05 -12.69
N GLY A 216 -13.36 -10.06 -11.87
CA GLY A 216 -13.80 -8.67 -12.06
C GLY A 216 -13.96 -7.88 -10.76
N PRO A 217 -13.63 -6.57 -10.73
CA PRO A 217 -13.49 -5.79 -9.50
C PRO A 217 -14.77 -5.72 -8.64
N GLU A 218 -15.96 -5.86 -9.23
CA GLU A 218 -17.22 -5.80 -8.47
C GLU A 218 -17.62 -7.12 -7.78
N GLN A 219 -17.01 -8.27 -8.15
CA GLN A 219 -17.43 -9.61 -7.72
C GLN A 219 -16.46 -10.28 -6.72
N ASN A 220 -15.48 -9.54 -6.19
CA ASN A 220 -14.33 -10.12 -5.49
C ASN A 220 -14.49 -10.20 -3.95
N ASP A 221 -15.69 -10.54 -3.45
CA ASP A 221 -16.00 -10.71 -2.01
C ASP A 221 -15.58 -12.10 -1.44
N THR A 222 -14.39 -12.59 -1.78
CA THR A 222 -13.95 -13.94 -1.36
C THR A 222 -12.51 -13.94 -0.85
N CYS A 223 -12.27 -14.65 0.26
CA CYS A 223 -10.93 -14.94 0.75
C CYS A 223 -10.69 -16.46 0.78
N LEU A 224 -9.56 -16.87 0.21
CA LEU A 224 -9.06 -18.23 0.22
C LEU A 224 -8.18 -18.45 1.45
N LEU A 225 -8.52 -19.46 2.25
CA LEU A 225 -7.77 -19.92 3.41
C LEU A 225 -7.06 -21.23 3.05
N THR A 226 -5.74 -21.28 3.25
CA THR A 226 -4.95 -22.53 3.17
C THR A 226 -4.42 -22.88 4.54
N GLY A 227 -4.74 -24.09 5.01
CA GLY A 227 -4.28 -24.65 6.28
C GLY A 227 -2.83 -25.10 6.29
N THR A 228 -2.37 -25.50 7.47
CA THR A 228 -1.08 -26.17 7.70
C THR A 228 -1.17 -27.69 7.55
N SER A 229 -2.37 -28.28 7.58
CA SER A 229 -2.59 -29.73 7.53
C SER A 229 -3.44 -30.12 6.31
N LYS A 230 -4.78 -29.95 6.31
CA LYS A 230 -5.68 -30.42 5.24
C LYS A 230 -6.79 -29.42 4.89
N LEU A 231 -6.82 -28.25 5.53
CA LEU A 231 -7.83 -27.23 5.27
C LEU A 231 -7.56 -26.50 3.94
N LEU A 232 -8.56 -26.52 3.06
CA LEU A 232 -8.71 -25.57 1.98
C LEU A 232 -10.15 -25.08 2.01
N GLN A 233 -10.35 -23.78 2.15
CA GLN A 233 -11.65 -23.19 2.41
C GLN A 233 -11.75 -21.82 1.76
N VAL A 234 -12.92 -21.49 1.21
CA VAL A 234 -13.24 -20.13 0.79
C VAL A 234 -14.32 -19.58 1.70
N ILE A 235 -14.09 -18.36 2.18
CA ILE A 235 -15.03 -17.57 2.99
C ILE A 235 -15.45 -16.32 2.21
N SER A 236 -16.65 -15.79 2.48
CA SER A 236 -17.02 -14.43 2.09
C SER A 236 -16.15 -13.44 2.85
N ALA A 237 -15.54 -12.49 2.14
CA ALA A 237 -14.63 -11.51 2.74
C ALA A 237 -15.39 -10.55 3.67
N SER A 238 -16.58 -10.10 3.28
CA SER A 238 -17.45 -9.19 4.04
C SER A 238 -18.06 -9.79 5.31
N THR A 239 -18.24 -11.12 5.40
CA THR A 239 -18.98 -11.77 6.51
C THR A 239 -18.21 -12.84 7.29
N GLY A 240 -17.09 -13.35 6.77
CA GLY A 240 -16.37 -14.49 7.33
C GLY A 240 -17.08 -15.85 7.15
N ILE A 241 -18.24 -15.90 6.49
CA ILE A 241 -19.04 -17.13 6.33
C ILE A 241 -18.40 -18.03 5.27
N THR A 242 -18.26 -19.32 5.59
CA THR A 242 -17.80 -20.37 4.68
C THR A 242 -18.71 -20.51 3.46
N LEU A 243 -18.13 -20.36 2.26
CA LEU A 243 -18.80 -20.66 0.99
C LEU A 243 -18.61 -22.13 0.61
N TRP A 244 -17.37 -22.64 0.74
CA TRP A 244 -17.07 -24.07 0.63
C TRP A 244 -15.82 -24.47 1.41
N THR A 245 -15.73 -25.75 1.75
CA THR A 245 -14.52 -26.39 2.32
C THR A 245 -14.23 -27.68 1.54
N MET A 246 -12.99 -27.86 1.08
CA MET A 246 -12.57 -29.08 0.40
C MET A 246 -12.60 -30.27 1.37
N SER A 247 -13.03 -31.45 0.91
CA SER A 247 -13.00 -32.65 1.75
C SER A 247 -11.54 -33.04 2.09
N PRO A 248 -11.18 -33.24 3.38
CA PRO A 248 -9.84 -33.71 3.77
C PRO A 248 -9.47 -35.08 3.17
N SER A 249 -10.46 -35.85 2.70
CA SER A 249 -10.25 -37.13 2.00
C SER A 249 -9.48 -36.99 0.68
N HIS A 250 -9.51 -35.82 0.04
CA HIS A 250 -8.73 -35.53 -1.17
C HIS A 250 -7.23 -35.34 -0.87
N VAL A 251 -6.86 -35.12 0.40
CA VAL A 251 -5.47 -35.00 0.89
C VAL A 251 -5.20 -36.15 1.89
N SER A 252 -5.52 -37.37 1.48
CA SER A 252 -5.52 -38.54 2.37
C SER A 252 -4.15 -38.99 2.89
N SER A 253 -3.06 -38.71 2.17
CA SER A 253 -1.71 -39.24 2.44
C SER A 253 -0.60 -38.18 2.58
N GLY A 254 -0.96 -36.95 2.92
CA GLY A 254 -0.04 -35.84 3.09
C GLY A 254 -0.66 -34.65 3.80
N THR A 255 0.07 -33.53 3.81
CA THR A 255 -0.39 -32.21 4.29
C THR A 255 -0.20 -31.12 3.23
N MET A 256 -0.88 -29.99 3.41
CA MET A 256 -0.71 -28.78 2.62
C MET A 256 0.71 -28.23 2.77
N ALA A 257 1.50 -28.32 1.71
CA ALA A 257 2.93 -28.01 1.79
C ALA A 257 3.23 -26.52 1.62
N ALA A 258 2.29 -25.74 1.09
CA ALA A 258 2.42 -24.32 0.74
C ALA A 258 1.02 -23.68 0.54
N PRO A 259 0.91 -22.34 0.49
CA PRO A 259 -0.30 -21.65 0.04
C PRO A 259 -0.80 -22.18 -1.31
N ALA A 260 -2.12 -22.28 -1.48
CA ALA A 260 -2.69 -22.64 -2.77
C ALA A 260 -2.42 -21.55 -3.82
N VAL A 261 -2.05 -21.97 -5.04
CA VAL A 261 -1.81 -21.07 -6.17
C VAL A 261 -3.09 -20.89 -6.97
N ILE A 262 -3.41 -19.64 -7.28
CA ILE A 262 -4.55 -19.29 -8.11
C ILE A 262 -4.15 -19.41 -9.58
N LEU A 263 -4.97 -20.11 -10.35
CA LEU A 263 -4.82 -20.43 -11.77
C LEU A 263 -5.97 -19.79 -12.56
N PRO A 264 -5.85 -19.60 -13.88
CA PRO A 264 -7.02 -19.31 -14.69
C PRO A 264 -8.05 -20.44 -14.60
N ASP A 265 -9.29 -20.11 -14.94
CA ASP A 265 -10.38 -21.06 -15.16
C ASP A 265 -9.96 -22.22 -16.10
N LEU A 266 -10.07 -23.46 -15.62
CA LEU A 266 -9.73 -24.69 -16.35
C LEU A 266 -10.95 -25.58 -16.67
N ASP A 267 -12.11 -25.33 -16.02
CA ASP A 267 -13.35 -26.09 -16.22
C ASP A 267 -14.46 -25.30 -16.98
N ASN A 268 -14.22 -24.01 -17.23
CA ASN A 268 -15.06 -23.02 -17.91
C ASN A 268 -16.27 -22.55 -17.09
N ASP A 269 -16.17 -22.51 -15.76
CA ASP A 269 -17.25 -22.02 -14.88
C ASP A 269 -17.23 -20.49 -14.61
N ASN A 270 -16.21 -19.78 -15.13
CA ASN A 270 -15.89 -18.35 -14.96
C ASN A 270 -15.28 -17.96 -13.60
N THR A 271 -14.75 -18.92 -12.85
CA THR A 271 -13.98 -18.71 -11.61
C THR A 271 -12.53 -19.12 -11.82
N ASN A 272 -11.58 -18.42 -11.22
CA ASN A 272 -10.17 -18.85 -11.22
C ASN A 272 -10.03 -20.13 -10.38
N ASP A 273 -9.36 -21.13 -10.95
CA ASP A 273 -9.12 -22.41 -10.29
C ASP A 273 -7.89 -22.40 -9.38
N LEU A 274 -7.66 -23.51 -8.70
CA LEU A 274 -6.63 -23.65 -7.69
C LEU A 274 -5.69 -24.82 -7.97
N LEU A 275 -4.41 -24.60 -7.69
CA LEU A 275 -3.40 -25.64 -7.57
C LEU A 275 -2.95 -25.77 -6.12
N VAL A 276 -3.21 -26.95 -5.56
CA VAL A 276 -2.79 -27.32 -4.22
C VAL A 276 -1.51 -28.16 -4.32
N LEU A 277 -0.48 -27.76 -3.55
CA LEU A 277 0.70 -28.59 -3.34
C LEU A 277 0.59 -29.34 -2.02
N THR A 278 0.76 -30.66 -2.08
CA THR A 278 0.79 -31.56 -0.93
C THR A 278 2.14 -32.26 -0.82
N ILE A 279 2.56 -32.56 0.41
CA ILE A 279 3.77 -33.34 0.68
C ILE A 279 3.41 -34.59 1.49
N GLY A 280 3.99 -35.74 1.11
CA GLY A 280 3.73 -37.01 1.78
C GLY A 280 4.29 -37.07 3.21
N GLU A 281 3.59 -37.76 4.12
CA GLU A 281 4.00 -37.89 5.52
C GLU A 281 5.28 -38.73 5.71
N THR A 282 5.57 -39.65 4.78
CA THR A 282 6.68 -40.63 4.90
C THR A 282 7.72 -40.55 3.79
N GLN A 283 7.39 -39.97 2.63
CA GLN A 283 8.33 -39.70 1.54
C GLN A 283 8.07 -38.32 0.91
N PRO A 284 9.12 -37.60 0.46
CA PRO A 284 9.03 -36.24 -0.08
C PRO A 284 8.51 -36.21 -1.54
N ASP A 285 7.57 -37.08 -1.89
CA ASP A 285 6.81 -36.97 -3.12
C ASP A 285 5.91 -35.73 -3.04
N LEU A 286 6.05 -34.84 -4.01
CA LEU A 286 5.16 -33.68 -4.15
C LEU A 286 3.93 -34.07 -4.97
N GLY A 287 2.76 -33.95 -4.34
CA GLY A 287 1.46 -34.21 -4.94
C GLY A 287 0.77 -32.91 -5.32
N PHE A 288 0.50 -32.73 -6.62
CA PHE A 288 -0.21 -31.59 -7.18
C PHE A 288 -1.67 -31.97 -7.42
N LEU A 289 -2.60 -31.16 -6.89
CA LEU A 289 -4.03 -31.36 -7.04
C LEU A 289 -4.66 -30.09 -7.63
N LEU A 290 -5.29 -30.22 -8.79
CA LEU A 290 -6.14 -29.16 -9.37
C LEU A 290 -7.50 -29.18 -8.67
N VAL A 291 -8.03 -28.01 -8.31
CA VAL A 291 -9.28 -27.86 -7.56
C VAL A 291 -10.10 -26.70 -8.15
N SER A 292 -11.40 -26.93 -8.38
CA SER A 292 -12.33 -25.91 -8.86
C SER A 292 -12.47 -24.78 -7.84
N GLY A 293 -12.15 -23.54 -8.23
CA GLY A 293 -12.19 -22.39 -7.33
C GLY A 293 -13.61 -22.05 -6.83
N ARG A 294 -14.62 -22.42 -7.61
CA ARG A 294 -16.05 -22.22 -7.30
C ARG A 294 -16.61 -23.26 -6.34
N THR A 295 -16.16 -24.51 -6.44
CA THR A 295 -16.81 -25.65 -5.77
C THR A 295 -15.95 -26.38 -4.75
N GLY A 296 -14.64 -26.14 -4.73
CA GLY A 296 -13.69 -26.86 -3.87
C GLY A 296 -13.50 -28.33 -4.25
N LYS A 297 -13.95 -28.76 -5.44
CA LYS A 297 -13.86 -30.15 -5.91
C LYS A 297 -12.61 -30.37 -6.77
N PRO A 298 -11.94 -31.54 -6.67
CA PRO A 298 -10.81 -31.87 -7.56
C PRO A 298 -11.16 -31.88 -9.05
N LEU A 299 -10.29 -31.27 -9.86
CA LEU A 299 -10.33 -31.27 -11.33
C LEU A 299 -9.41 -32.37 -11.89
N GLY A 300 -9.72 -33.62 -11.54
CA GLY A 300 -8.97 -34.82 -11.90
C GLY A 300 -8.28 -35.48 -10.70
N VAL A 301 -7.32 -36.37 -10.99
CA VAL A 301 -6.53 -37.08 -9.98
C VAL A 301 -5.29 -36.30 -9.57
N MET A 302 -4.78 -36.56 -8.36
CA MET A 302 -3.53 -35.99 -7.86
C MET A 302 -2.34 -36.48 -8.70
N VAL A 303 -1.54 -35.55 -9.22
CA VAL A 303 -0.34 -35.81 -10.01
C VAL A 303 0.89 -35.75 -9.11
N LYS A 304 1.67 -36.83 -9.05
CA LYS A 304 2.86 -36.90 -8.19
C LYS A 304 4.16 -36.74 -8.99
N TYR A 305 5.09 -35.98 -8.43
CA TYR A 305 6.48 -35.90 -8.91
C TYR A 305 7.42 -36.26 -7.77
N GLY A 306 8.25 -37.28 -7.98
CA GLY A 306 9.35 -37.61 -7.08
C GLY A 306 10.50 -36.62 -7.26
N ILE A 307 10.94 -35.99 -6.18
CA ILE A 307 12.02 -35.00 -6.20
C ILE A 307 13.30 -35.58 -5.62
N MET A 308 14.40 -35.46 -6.36
CA MET A 308 15.74 -35.74 -5.86
C MET A 308 16.35 -34.45 -5.28
N GLY A 309 16.08 -34.17 -4.01
CA GLY A 309 16.59 -32.97 -3.35
C GLY A 309 16.40 -32.96 -1.83
N TYR A 310 17.24 -32.19 -1.16
CA TYR A 310 17.12 -31.81 0.25
C TYR A 310 17.24 -30.29 0.32
N GLY A 311 16.45 -29.65 1.19
CA GLY A 311 16.47 -28.20 1.36
C GLY A 311 15.10 -27.65 1.74
N ARG A 312 14.99 -26.32 1.75
CA ARG A 312 13.71 -25.63 1.95
C ARG A 312 12.77 -25.91 0.77
N LEU A 313 11.47 -26.08 1.06
CA LEU A 313 10.45 -26.15 0.02
C LEU A 313 10.22 -24.76 -0.60
N LEU A 314 10.25 -24.72 -1.92
CA LEU A 314 10.03 -23.55 -2.75
C LEU A 314 8.77 -23.78 -3.60
N GLY A 315 7.95 -22.75 -3.74
CA GLY A 315 6.70 -22.83 -4.48
C GLY A 315 5.57 -23.61 -3.77
N PRO A 316 4.49 -23.95 -4.50
CA PRO A 316 4.33 -23.72 -5.93
C PRO A 316 4.16 -22.22 -6.23
N GLN A 317 4.59 -21.79 -7.41
CA GLN A 317 4.27 -20.46 -7.96
C GLN A 317 3.87 -20.65 -9.42
N ALA A 318 2.78 -20.01 -9.86
CA ALA A 318 2.45 -19.94 -11.28
C ALA A 318 3.32 -18.87 -11.95
N HIS A 319 3.96 -19.25 -13.06
CA HIS A 319 4.75 -18.38 -13.91
C HIS A 319 4.13 -18.29 -15.30
N TYR A 320 3.93 -17.06 -15.78
CA TYR A 320 3.37 -16.76 -17.08
C TYR A 320 4.50 -16.29 -18.01
N THR A 321 4.61 -16.91 -19.17
CA THR A 321 5.54 -16.53 -20.24
C THR A 321 4.92 -15.45 -21.13
N SER A 322 5.71 -14.71 -21.92
CA SER A 322 5.15 -13.63 -22.75
C SER A 322 4.18 -14.16 -23.83
N GLN A 323 4.36 -15.40 -24.27
CA GLN A 323 3.42 -16.07 -25.16
C GLN A 323 2.10 -16.43 -24.44
N GLY A 324 2.12 -16.57 -23.12
CA GLY A 324 0.99 -16.95 -22.27
C GLY A 324 0.90 -18.45 -21.98
N ALA A 325 2.00 -19.19 -22.12
CA ALA A 325 2.12 -20.54 -21.55
C ALA A 325 2.41 -20.46 -20.05
N ILE A 326 1.85 -21.39 -19.28
CA ILE A 326 1.85 -21.38 -17.81
C ILE A 326 2.70 -22.52 -17.28
N TYR A 327 3.68 -22.18 -16.44
CA TYR A 327 4.58 -23.13 -15.78
C TYR A 327 4.43 -23.02 -14.26
N ILE A 328 4.50 -24.14 -13.57
CA ILE A 328 4.49 -24.19 -12.10
C ILE A 328 5.92 -24.35 -11.63
N LEU A 329 6.44 -23.35 -10.93
CA LEU A 329 7.75 -23.32 -10.29
C LEU A 329 7.68 -23.95 -8.90
N PHE A 330 8.57 -24.90 -8.60
CA PHE A 330 8.65 -25.55 -7.29
C PHE A 330 9.99 -26.24 -7.05
N GLY A 331 10.25 -26.69 -5.82
CA GLY A 331 11.29 -27.69 -5.54
C GLY A 331 11.80 -27.68 -4.10
N LEU A 332 12.77 -28.55 -3.82
CA LEU A 332 13.42 -28.69 -2.50
C LEU A 332 14.89 -28.30 -2.64
N GLY A 333 15.23 -27.07 -2.24
CA GLY A 333 16.56 -26.46 -2.42
C GLY A 333 16.92 -26.10 -3.87
N LYS A 334 16.50 -26.87 -4.88
CA LYS A 334 16.65 -26.54 -6.31
C LYS A 334 15.32 -26.07 -6.89
N VAL A 335 15.35 -25.21 -7.90
CA VAL A 335 14.13 -24.76 -8.60
C VAL A 335 13.94 -25.57 -9.87
N GLN A 336 12.79 -26.22 -9.96
CA GLN A 336 12.30 -26.96 -11.11
C GLN A 336 10.99 -26.33 -11.59
N ALA A 337 10.60 -26.66 -12.82
CA ALA A 337 9.31 -26.29 -13.37
C ALA A 337 8.62 -27.48 -14.04
N VAL A 338 7.31 -27.43 -14.12
CA VAL A 338 6.49 -28.28 -14.99
C VAL A 338 5.43 -27.43 -15.67
N SER A 339 5.05 -27.74 -16.91
CA SER A 339 3.95 -27.00 -17.54
C SER A 339 2.63 -27.34 -16.84
N LEU A 340 1.75 -26.35 -16.65
CA LEU A 340 0.41 -26.58 -16.12
C LEU A 340 -0.40 -27.53 -17.05
N ARG A 341 -0.12 -27.44 -18.35
CA ARG A 341 -0.62 -28.36 -19.38
C ARG A 341 -0.29 -29.82 -19.07
N ASP A 342 0.96 -30.13 -18.70
CA ASP A 342 1.38 -31.50 -18.36
C ASP A 342 0.73 -31.99 -17.07
N ILE A 343 0.51 -31.11 -16.07
CA ILE A 343 -0.28 -31.46 -14.88
C ILE A 343 -1.73 -31.80 -15.28
N TYR A 344 -2.38 -30.93 -16.06
CA TYR A 344 -3.77 -31.11 -16.49
C TYR A 344 -3.98 -32.40 -17.28
N ALA A 345 -3.08 -32.72 -18.22
CA ALA A 345 -3.13 -33.96 -19.00
C ALA A 345 -3.06 -35.21 -18.10
N GLN A 346 -2.15 -35.21 -17.12
CA GLN A 346 -1.98 -36.32 -16.18
C GLN A 346 -3.13 -36.44 -15.18
N ALA A 347 -3.68 -35.31 -14.71
CA ALA A 347 -4.82 -35.29 -13.80
C ALA A 347 -6.11 -35.81 -14.46
N ASN A 348 -6.32 -35.52 -15.74
CA ASN A 348 -7.54 -35.89 -16.46
C ASN A 348 -7.40 -37.16 -17.33
N ASN A 349 -6.16 -37.66 -17.52
CA ASN A 349 -5.81 -38.73 -18.45
C ASN A 349 -6.33 -38.45 -19.88
N ARG A 350 -6.10 -37.22 -20.36
CA ARG A 350 -6.59 -36.69 -21.65
C ARG A 350 -5.59 -35.72 -22.28
N ASP A 351 -5.47 -35.79 -23.61
CA ASP A 351 -4.70 -34.84 -24.44
C ASP A 351 -5.56 -33.68 -24.98
N SER A 352 -6.79 -33.51 -24.48
CA SER A 352 -7.67 -32.40 -24.81
C SER A 352 -7.48 -31.25 -23.82
N PHE A 353 -7.12 -30.06 -24.29
CA PHE A 353 -6.78 -28.91 -23.45
C PHE A 353 -7.79 -27.75 -23.62
N PRO A 354 -8.21 -27.07 -22.53
CA PRO A 354 -8.88 -25.79 -22.64
C PRO A 354 -7.98 -24.79 -23.39
N SER A 355 -8.57 -23.79 -24.05
CA SER A 355 -7.86 -22.85 -24.94
C SER A 355 -6.65 -22.19 -24.29
N ILE A 356 -6.74 -21.87 -22.99
CA ILE A 356 -5.68 -21.26 -22.20
C ILE A 356 -4.43 -22.16 -22.01
N LEU A 357 -4.58 -23.49 -22.08
CA LEU A 357 -3.47 -24.46 -21.95
C LEU A 357 -2.92 -24.95 -23.30
N GLN A 358 -3.38 -24.40 -24.43
CA GLN A 358 -2.89 -24.81 -25.75
C GLN A 358 -1.51 -24.23 -26.08
N LYS A 359 -1.13 -23.12 -25.44
CA LYS A 359 0.14 -22.42 -25.65
C LYS A 359 1.31 -23.15 -25.00
N ASN A 360 2.50 -23.00 -25.56
CA ASN A 360 3.77 -23.54 -25.05
C ASN A 360 4.91 -22.53 -25.24
N GLU A 361 6.01 -22.68 -24.49
CA GLU A 361 7.18 -21.80 -24.60
C GLU A 361 8.42 -22.59 -25.05
N PRO A 362 8.81 -22.56 -26.34
CA PRO A 362 9.85 -23.44 -26.88
C PRO A 362 11.20 -23.36 -26.16
N ASP A 363 11.58 -22.20 -25.63
CA ASP A 363 12.87 -22.02 -24.95
C ASP A 363 12.90 -22.67 -23.56
N TRP A 364 11.76 -22.77 -22.88
CA TRP A 364 11.59 -23.57 -21.67
C TRP A 364 11.62 -25.07 -21.99
N GLU A 365 10.92 -25.49 -23.05
CA GLU A 365 10.85 -26.90 -23.45
C GLU A 365 12.21 -27.48 -23.87
N LYS A 366 13.08 -26.67 -24.50
CA LYS A 366 14.47 -27.05 -24.82
C LYS A 366 15.32 -27.39 -23.60
N ARG A 367 14.97 -26.89 -22.41
CA ARG A 367 15.69 -27.12 -21.14
C ARG A 367 15.25 -28.38 -20.38
N ARG A 368 14.33 -29.20 -20.93
CA ARG A 368 14.08 -30.56 -20.41
C ARG A 368 15.38 -31.38 -20.52
N THR A 369 15.69 -32.17 -19.50
CA THR A 369 16.92 -32.98 -19.54
C THR A 369 16.79 -34.10 -20.59
N VAL A 370 17.94 -34.52 -21.13
CA VAL A 370 18.10 -35.37 -22.33
C VAL A 370 17.36 -36.73 -22.27
N ASN A 371 16.85 -37.12 -21.10
CA ASN A 371 16.13 -38.37 -20.85
C ASN A 371 14.61 -38.17 -20.62
N LEU A 372 13.94 -37.31 -21.41
CA LEU A 372 12.48 -37.10 -21.36
C LEU A 372 11.95 -36.74 -19.96
N SER A 373 12.70 -35.97 -19.16
CA SER A 373 12.22 -35.56 -17.83
C SER A 373 10.94 -34.74 -17.97
N LYS A 374 9.88 -35.13 -17.23
CA LYS A 374 8.64 -34.32 -17.13
C LYS A 374 8.91 -32.92 -16.55
N LEU A 375 10.03 -32.75 -15.86
CA LEU A 375 10.46 -31.52 -15.21
C LEU A 375 11.53 -30.80 -16.03
N ILE A 376 11.44 -29.47 -16.02
CA ILE A 376 12.42 -28.52 -16.54
C ILE A 376 13.29 -28.06 -15.36
N ASN A 377 14.60 -27.99 -15.55
CA ASN A 377 15.54 -27.50 -14.54
C ASN A 377 15.68 -25.98 -14.70
N VAL A 378 15.26 -25.20 -13.70
CA VAL A 378 15.32 -23.74 -13.73
C VAL A 378 16.60 -23.24 -13.06
N TYR A 379 16.90 -23.75 -11.86
CA TYR A 379 18.10 -23.35 -11.12
C TYR A 379 18.60 -24.48 -10.20
N SER A 380 19.91 -24.74 -10.24
CA SER A 380 20.50 -25.97 -9.69
C SER A 380 21.30 -25.82 -8.40
N ALA A 381 21.61 -24.60 -7.96
CA ALA A 381 22.22 -24.34 -6.65
C ALA A 381 21.15 -24.28 -5.54
N GLU A 382 21.59 -24.22 -4.28
CA GLU A 382 20.69 -24.16 -3.11
C GLU A 382 20.04 -22.76 -3.00
N VAL A 383 18.72 -22.71 -3.19
CA VAL A 383 17.88 -21.51 -3.17
C VAL A 383 17.11 -21.41 -1.86
N GLU A 384 17.13 -20.21 -1.27
CA GLU A 384 16.47 -19.90 -0.01
C GLU A 384 15.15 -19.16 -0.20
N SER A 385 15.03 -18.39 -1.30
CA SER A 385 13.76 -17.80 -1.75
C SER A 385 13.73 -17.55 -3.27
N LEU A 386 12.52 -17.54 -3.81
CA LEU A 386 12.20 -17.31 -5.22
C LEU A 386 11.07 -16.28 -5.30
N GLN A 387 11.28 -15.21 -6.08
CA GLN A 387 10.30 -14.16 -6.30
C GLN A 387 10.12 -13.89 -7.80
N THR A 388 8.88 -13.60 -8.21
CA THR A 388 8.54 -13.15 -9.56
C THR A 388 8.55 -11.62 -9.61
N ILE A 389 9.33 -11.05 -10.53
CA ILE A 389 9.50 -9.60 -10.70
C ILE A 389 8.80 -9.16 -11.98
N PRO A 390 7.71 -8.37 -11.92
CA PRO A 390 6.95 -8.00 -13.12
C PRO A 390 7.79 -7.16 -14.08
N VAL A 391 7.73 -7.51 -15.37
CA VAL A 391 8.42 -6.75 -16.43
C VAL A 391 7.45 -5.75 -17.05
N SER A 392 7.85 -4.48 -17.09
CA SER A 392 6.99 -3.40 -17.57
C SER A 392 6.58 -3.57 -19.03
N GLY A 393 5.27 -3.52 -19.29
CA GLY A 393 4.67 -3.72 -20.63
C GLY A 393 4.58 -5.18 -21.08
N SER A 394 4.75 -6.15 -20.18
CA SER A 394 4.68 -7.59 -20.47
C SER A 394 3.81 -8.33 -19.45
N ASN A 395 3.13 -9.39 -19.89
CA ASN A 395 2.41 -10.33 -19.02
C ASN A 395 3.35 -11.42 -18.47
N CYS A 396 4.65 -11.15 -18.43
CA CYS A 396 5.70 -12.06 -18.00
C CYS A 396 6.56 -11.40 -16.92
N SER A 397 7.03 -12.21 -15.98
CA SER A 397 7.85 -11.77 -14.85
C SER A 397 9.23 -12.42 -14.91
N ASP A 398 10.27 -11.67 -14.61
CA ASP A 398 11.61 -12.23 -14.39
C ASP A 398 11.67 -12.96 -13.04
N LEU A 399 12.63 -13.86 -12.87
CA LEU A 399 12.76 -14.70 -11.66
C LEU A 399 13.95 -14.24 -10.83
N LEU A 400 13.69 -13.67 -9.67
CA LEU A 400 14.72 -13.29 -8.70
C LEU A 400 14.96 -14.44 -7.73
N ILE A 401 16.19 -14.93 -7.71
CA ILE A 401 16.63 -16.11 -6.96
C ILE A 401 17.60 -15.67 -5.88
N THR A 402 17.26 -15.93 -4.61
CA THR A 402 18.14 -15.67 -3.46
C THR A 402 18.75 -16.97 -2.97
N THR A 403 20.05 -16.97 -2.75
CA THR A 403 20.84 -18.09 -2.21
C THR A 403 21.71 -17.59 -1.05
N LYS A 404 22.24 -18.51 -0.24
CA LYS A 404 23.18 -18.21 0.86
C LYS A 404 24.38 -17.35 0.45
N ASN A 405 24.77 -17.42 -0.82
CA ASN A 405 25.98 -16.83 -1.38
C ASN A 405 25.72 -15.63 -2.29
N GLY A 406 24.46 -15.31 -2.59
CA GLY A 406 24.15 -14.23 -3.52
C GLY A 406 22.75 -14.25 -4.12
N LEU A 407 22.52 -13.24 -4.95
CA LEU A 407 21.26 -12.94 -5.63
C LEU A 407 21.47 -13.10 -7.14
N SER A 408 20.47 -13.60 -7.88
CA SER A 408 20.55 -13.72 -9.34
C SER A 408 19.19 -13.48 -9.99
N LEU A 409 19.18 -12.75 -11.10
CA LEU A 409 17.97 -12.45 -11.87
C LEU A 409 18.00 -13.23 -13.18
N LEU A 410 17.04 -14.16 -13.35
CA LEU A 410 16.81 -14.87 -14.61
C LEU A 410 15.69 -14.20 -15.40
N ARG A 411 15.83 -14.13 -16.72
CA ARG A 411 14.77 -13.64 -17.61
C ARG A 411 13.63 -14.65 -17.69
N GLY A 412 12.40 -14.22 -17.46
CA GLY A 412 11.22 -15.10 -17.40
C GLY A 412 10.86 -15.79 -18.72
N GLN A 413 11.32 -15.24 -19.84
CA GLN A 413 11.01 -15.72 -21.18
C GLN A 413 11.80 -16.98 -21.57
N ASP A 414 13.11 -17.00 -21.29
CA ASP A 414 14.04 -18.01 -21.79
C ASP A 414 14.88 -18.67 -20.68
N LEU A 415 14.80 -18.18 -19.43
CA LEU A 415 15.60 -18.57 -18.26
C LEU A 415 17.10 -18.26 -18.38
N ASP A 416 17.50 -17.32 -19.23
CA ASP A 416 18.88 -16.81 -19.23
C ASP A 416 19.13 -15.85 -18.07
N GLN A 417 20.31 -15.98 -17.45
CA GLN A 417 20.73 -15.10 -16.36
C GLN A 417 21.05 -13.70 -16.90
N ARG A 418 20.38 -12.67 -16.40
CA ARG A 418 20.69 -11.26 -16.70
C ARG A 418 21.95 -10.82 -15.96
N TRP A 419 21.98 -11.06 -14.65
CA TRP A 419 23.11 -10.73 -13.77
C TRP A 419 23.09 -11.64 -12.53
N SER A 420 24.22 -11.68 -11.83
CA SER A 420 24.38 -12.37 -10.54
C SER A 420 25.28 -11.55 -9.61
N LEU A 421 24.82 -11.32 -8.39
CA LEU A 421 25.52 -10.58 -7.34
C LEU A 421 25.97 -11.54 -6.24
N ASN A 422 27.27 -11.63 -5.99
CA ASN A 422 27.82 -12.41 -4.88
C ASN A 422 27.69 -11.62 -3.57
N LEU A 423 26.84 -12.10 -2.66
CA LEU A 423 26.53 -11.43 -1.39
C LEU A 423 26.04 -12.49 -0.39
N SER A 424 26.85 -12.75 0.64
CA SER A 424 26.53 -13.72 1.70
C SER A 424 25.63 -13.12 2.78
N ASN A 425 24.90 -13.97 3.50
CA ASN A 425 24.10 -13.62 4.69
C ASN A 425 22.95 -12.62 4.40
N ILE A 426 22.30 -12.74 3.24
CA ILE A 426 21.05 -12.02 2.96
C ILE A 426 20.00 -12.52 3.96
N SER A 427 19.52 -11.62 4.81
CA SER A 427 18.76 -11.93 6.02
C SER A 427 17.25 -11.84 5.81
N SER A 428 16.77 -11.01 4.88
CA SER A 428 15.35 -10.95 4.51
C SER A 428 15.12 -11.25 3.04
N LEU A 429 13.87 -11.52 2.69
CA LEU A 429 13.43 -11.43 1.29
C LEU A 429 13.83 -10.07 0.71
N PRO A 430 14.42 -10.03 -0.52
CA PRO A 430 14.61 -8.80 -1.27
C PRO A 430 13.29 -8.03 -1.46
N GLN A 431 13.26 -6.75 -1.15
CA GLN A 431 12.06 -5.91 -1.30
C GLN A 431 12.13 -5.10 -2.60
N PRO A 432 11.26 -5.35 -3.60
CA PRO A 432 11.29 -4.65 -4.88
C PRO A 432 10.72 -3.22 -4.78
N GLY A 433 11.30 -2.26 -5.50
CA GLY A 433 10.78 -0.89 -5.63
C GLY A 433 11.63 -0.03 -6.57
N TYR A 434 11.10 1.10 -7.04
CA TYR A 434 11.83 1.99 -7.95
C TYR A 434 12.74 2.95 -7.17
N PHE A 435 14.05 2.68 -7.11
CA PHE A 435 15.01 3.59 -6.47
C PHE A 435 15.53 4.62 -7.47
N ASN A 436 15.90 4.16 -8.65
CA ASN A 436 16.44 4.98 -9.72
C ASN A 436 15.34 5.40 -10.76
N ASN A 437 15.73 5.91 -11.93
CA ASN A 437 14.81 6.43 -12.97
C ASN A 437 14.80 5.57 -14.27
N ASP A 438 15.32 4.35 -14.25
CA ASP A 438 15.43 3.46 -15.44
C ASP A 438 14.11 2.77 -15.83
N GLY A 439 13.15 2.69 -14.91
CA GLY A 439 11.84 2.05 -15.11
C GLY A 439 11.79 0.57 -14.77
N ASN A 440 12.84 0.01 -14.16
CA ASN A 440 12.89 -1.35 -13.62
C ASN A 440 12.76 -1.35 -12.09
N LEU A 441 12.46 -2.51 -11.50
CA LEU A 441 12.36 -2.65 -10.04
C LEU A 441 13.76 -2.95 -9.45
N ASP A 442 14.24 -2.03 -8.63
CA ASP A 442 15.42 -2.19 -7.79
C ASP A 442 15.09 -3.00 -6.52
N PHE A 443 16.10 -3.52 -5.82
CA PHE A 443 15.93 -4.42 -4.68
C PHE A 443 16.59 -3.90 -3.42
N LEU A 444 15.81 -3.63 -2.37
CA LEU A 444 16.36 -3.44 -1.02
C LEU A 444 16.64 -4.79 -0.39
N LEU A 445 17.90 -4.99 0.02
CA LEU A 445 18.41 -6.15 0.71
C LEU A 445 18.75 -5.79 2.16
N GLN A 446 18.47 -6.72 3.06
CA GLN A 446 18.99 -6.71 4.42
C GLN A 446 20.05 -7.80 4.52
N VAL A 447 21.24 -7.46 5.03
CA VAL A 447 22.39 -8.37 5.14
C VAL A 447 22.89 -8.36 6.58
N GLN A 448 22.96 -9.53 7.23
CA GLN A 448 23.45 -9.62 8.61
C GLN A 448 24.98 -9.74 8.65
N SER A 449 25.62 -8.85 9.42
CA SER A 449 27.06 -8.80 9.64
C SER A 449 27.35 -8.64 11.13
N ASN A 450 27.54 -9.77 11.83
CA ASN A 450 27.69 -9.83 13.29
C ASN A 450 26.50 -9.16 14.01
N HIS A 451 26.73 -8.08 14.76
CA HIS A 451 25.71 -7.30 15.50
C HIS A 451 25.12 -6.12 14.70
N VAL A 452 25.50 -6.00 13.43
CA VAL A 452 25.10 -4.92 12.52
C VAL A 452 24.35 -5.52 11.34
N LYS A 453 23.25 -4.86 10.96
CA LYS A 453 22.52 -5.15 9.74
C LYS A 453 22.84 -4.07 8.71
N LYS A 454 23.39 -4.49 7.58
CA LYS A 454 23.66 -3.63 6.43
C LYS A 454 22.42 -3.63 5.54
N ILE A 455 21.88 -2.45 5.29
CA ILE A 455 20.77 -2.23 4.36
C ILE A 455 21.40 -1.77 3.05
N ILE A 456 21.05 -2.43 1.95
CA ILE A 456 21.65 -2.21 0.63
C ILE A 456 20.52 -2.05 -0.38
N VAL A 457 20.65 -1.15 -1.35
CA VAL A 457 19.80 -1.14 -2.55
C VAL A 457 20.63 -1.56 -3.75
N VAL A 458 20.13 -2.54 -4.51
CA VAL A 458 20.75 -3.12 -5.70
C VAL A 458 19.92 -2.76 -6.93
N ASP A 459 20.59 -2.34 -8.00
CA ASP A 459 19.99 -2.02 -9.30
C ASP A 459 19.35 -3.27 -9.93
N GLY A 460 18.06 -3.16 -10.29
CA GLY A 460 17.34 -4.23 -10.98
C GLY A 460 17.88 -4.53 -12.38
N THR A 461 18.46 -3.54 -13.05
CA THR A 461 18.97 -3.62 -14.42
C THR A 461 20.35 -4.29 -14.48
N SER A 462 21.30 -3.84 -13.65
CA SER A 462 22.71 -4.28 -13.70
C SER A 462 23.14 -5.24 -12.58
N GLY A 463 22.46 -5.22 -11.43
CA GLY A 463 22.93 -5.89 -10.21
C GLY A 463 23.99 -5.09 -9.42
N GLU A 464 24.28 -3.84 -9.78
CA GLU A 464 25.22 -2.97 -9.05
C GLU A 464 24.60 -2.35 -7.77
N PHE A 465 25.45 -1.90 -6.84
CA PHE A 465 25.01 -1.25 -5.60
C PHE A 465 24.66 0.23 -5.83
N LEU A 466 23.41 0.61 -5.56
CA LEU A 466 22.91 1.98 -5.67
C LEU A 466 23.03 2.77 -4.35
N TRP A 467 22.93 2.09 -3.21
CA TRP A 467 22.95 2.71 -1.89
C TRP A 467 23.30 1.70 -0.78
N GLU A 468 23.94 2.16 0.30
CA GLU A 468 24.11 1.37 1.52
C GLU A 468 24.01 2.21 2.80
N SER A 469 23.60 1.57 3.90
CA SER A 469 23.70 2.09 5.26
C SER A 469 23.80 0.95 6.28
N GLU A 470 24.40 1.22 7.43
CA GLU A 470 24.48 0.27 8.54
C GLU A 470 23.59 0.71 9.71
N VAL A 471 22.90 -0.26 10.34
CA VAL A 471 22.09 -0.06 11.55
C VAL A 471 22.29 -1.26 12.49
N SER A 472 22.28 -1.04 13.80
CA SER A 472 22.40 -2.15 14.77
C SER A 472 21.17 -3.07 14.67
N TRP A 473 21.36 -4.38 14.85
CA TRP A 473 20.26 -5.34 14.89
C TRP A 473 20.68 -6.65 15.57
N ASN A 474 20.01 -7.01 16.67
CA ASN A 474 20.33 -8.18 17.49
C ASN A 474 19.15 -9.16 17.67
N GLN A 475 18.18 -9.13 16.75
CA GLN A 475 16.89 -9.82 16.88
C GLN A 475 16.50 -10.57 15.59
N GLN A 476 15.44 -11.37 15.66
CA GLN A 476 14.85 -12.05 14.49
C GLN A 476 14.52 -11.04 13.37
N GLU A 477 14.67 -11.44 12.11
CA GLU A 477 14.54 -10.52 10.97
C GLU A 477 13.12 -9.99 10.78
N ALA A 478 12.96 -8.67 10.84
CA ALA A 478 11.73 -8.00 10.42
C ALA A 478 11.79 -7.69 8.91
N GLN A 479 10.67 -7.90 8.22
CA GLN A 479 10.57 -7.62 6.79
C GLN A 479 10.67 -6.12 6.50
N ALA A 480 11.24 -5.79 5.34
CA ALA A 480 11.18 -4.46 4.76
C ALA A 480 9.91 -4.31 3.91
N ALA A 481 9.53 -3.07 3.59
CA ALA A 481 8.43 -2.78 2.68
C ALA A 481 8.81 -1.64 1.72
N SER A 482 8.06 -1.51 0.62
CA SER A 482 8.23 -0.43 -0.37
C SER A 482 6.87 0.11 -0.79
N VAL A 483 6.81 1.41 -1.11
CA VAL A 483 5.55 2.10 -1.45
C VAL A 483 5.79 3.09 -2.58
N LEU A 484 5.00 3.02 -3.66
CA LEU A 484 5.14 3.92 -4.81
C LEU A 484 4.62 5.32 -4.48
N THR A 485 5.43 6.34 -4.78
CA THR A 485 5.09 7.76 -4.73
C THR A 485 4.82 8.31 -6.15
N PRO A 486 3.99 9.36 -6.32
CA PRO A 486 3.60 9.87 -7.65
C PRO A 486 4.74 10.37 -8.56
N ASP A 487 5.95 10.59 -8.02
CA ASP A 487 7.17 10.88 -8.77
C ASP A 487 7.80 9.62 -9.43
N ARG A 488 7.09 8.48 -9.39
CA ARG A 488 7.50 7.15 -9.89
C ARG A 488 8.67 6.52 -9.14
N LYS A 489 8.91 6.96 -7.91
CA LYS A 489 9.89 6.35 -7.00
C LYS A 489 9.19 5.52 -5.95
N SER A 490 9.92 4.62 -5.32
CA SER A 490 9.47 3.90 -4.14
C SER A 490 10.18 4.43 -2.91
N VAL A 491 9.41 4.81 -1.88
CA VAL A 491 9.99 4.86 -0.53
C VAL A 491 10.23 3.45 -0.04
N PHE A 492 11.27 3.27 0.75
CA PHE A 492 11.61 2.00 1.37
C PHE A 492 11.51 2.13 2.90
N LEU A 493 10.89 1.14 3.53
CA LEU A 493 10.63 1.05 4.96
C LEU A 493 11.40 -0.15 5.52
N PHE A 494 12.18 0.05 6.57
CA PHE A 494 12.95 -1.02 7.21
C PHE A 494 13.16 -0.76 8.71
N TRP A 495 13.38 -1.84 9.46
CA TRP A 495 13.56 -1.78 10.91
C TRP A 495 15.03 -1.74 11.33
N GLY A 496 15.34 -1.06 12.43
CA GLY A 496 16.69 -1.04 13.02
C GLY A 496 16.69 -0.73 14.52
N GLU A 497 17.78 -1.05 15.23
CA GLU A 497 17.99 -0.72 16.64
C GLU A 497 18.94 0.47 16.81
N GLY A 498 18.51 1.47 17.57
CA GLY A 498 19.28 2.70 17.78
C GLY A 498 19.42 3.57 16.52
N SER A 499 20.12 4.70 16.65
CA SER A 499 20.34 5.62 15.53
C SER A 499 21.30 5.02 14.50
N PRO A 500 21.03 5.14 13.19
CA PRO A 500 22.00 4.87 12.13
C PRO A 500 23.28 5.67 12.38
N ALA A 501 24.44 5.05 12.18
CA ALA A 501 25.75 5.66 12.40
C ALA A 501 26.24 6.34 11.11
N PRO A 502 26.62 7.64 11.13
CA PRO A 502 27.27 8.27 10.00
C PRO A 502 28.72 7.73 9.87
N ASN A 503 28.98 6.95 8.81
CA ASN A 503 30.28 6.37 8.45
C ASN A 503 30.98 5.53 9.54
N GLY A 504 30.57 4.27 9.72
CA GLY A 504 31.43 3.19 10.26
C GLY A 504 31.95 3.33 11.70
N SER A 505 31.52 4.36 12.45
CA SER A 505 31.92 4.54 13.84
C SER A 505 31.11 3.61 14.74
N VAL A 506 31.78 2.59 15.29
CA VAL A 506 31.21 1.62 16.24
C VAL A 506 30.46 2.34 17.37
N LEU A 507 29.17 2.02 17.52
CA LEU A 507 28.34 2.51 18.61
C LEU A 507 28.81 1.90 19.94
N HIS A 508 29.53 2.70 20.74
CA HIS A 508 29.77 2.35 22.14
C HIS A 508 28.45 2.30 22.91
N THR A 509 28.10 1.10 23.35
CA THR A 509 26.94 0.80 24.18
C THR A 509 26.95 1.59 25.48
N LYS A 510 26.06 2.56 25.61
CA LYS A 510 25.53 2.95 26.92
C LYS A 510 24.29 2.11 27.19
N ASN A 511 24.39 1.25 28.21
CA ASN A 511 23.33 0.36 28.67
C ASN A 511 21.99 1.11 28.81
N ASN A 512 21.07 0.83 27.90
CA ASN A 512 19.65 1.11 28.08
C ASN A 512 18.92 -0.25 27.95
N PRO A 513 18.30 -0.78 29.02
CA PRO A 513 17.81 -2.17 29.05
C PRO A 513 16.53 -2.41 28.24
N GLN A 514 16.14 -1.46 27.39
CA GLN A 514 15.05 -1.60 26.42
C GLN A 514 15.57 -1.19 25.04
N TRP A 515 15.88 -2.18 24.21
CA TRP A 515 16.17 -1.94 22.80
C TRP A 515 14.89 -1.54 22.09
N LYS A 516 14.74 -0.24 21.83
CA LYS A 516 13.68 0.27 20.98
C LYS A 516 14.02 -0.07 19.53
N ARG A 517 13.11 -0.78 18.86
CA ARG A 517 13.16 -1.06 17.43
C ARG A 517 12.50 0.12 16.71
N HIS A 518 13.21 0.75 15.80
CA HIS A 518 12.77 1.94 15.06
C HIS A 518 12.43 1.59 13.61
N LEU A 519 11.33 2.14 13.10
CA LEU A 519 10.91 2.06 11.70
C LEU A 519 11.49 3.26 10.94
N TYR A 520 12.41 2.99 10.02
CA TYR A 520 13.04 3.98 9.17
C TYR A 520 12.40 4.03 7.78
N LEU A 521 12.28 5.24 7.24
CA LEU A 521 11.95 5.48 5.83
C LEU A 521 13.11 6.13 5.08
N LEU A 522 13.42 5.55 3.92
CA LEU A 522 14.35 6.05 2.91
C LEU A 522 13.56 6.52 1.67
N HIS A 523 13.83 7.73 1.19
CA HIS A 523 13.30 8.24 -0.08
C HIS A 523 14.45 8.44 -1.07
N PRO A 524 14.42 7.87 -2.30
CA PRO A 524 15.60 7.86 -3.19
C PRO A 524 16.05 9.24 -3.67
N MET A 525 15.18 10.26 -3.63
CA MET A 525 15.55 11.67 -3.89
C MET A 525 16.49 12.26 -2.81
N TYR A 526 16.51 11.72 -1.59
CA TYR A 526 17.30 12.22 -0.46
C TYR A 526 18.07 11.08 0.23
N PRO A 527 18.98 10.39 -0.48
CA PRO A 527 19.63 9.17 0.04
C PRO A 527 20.53 9.41 1.26
N GLY A 528 20.86 10.67 1.57
CA GLY A 528 21.59 11.05 2.78
C GLY A 528 20.72 11.31 4.01
N VAL A 529 19.39 11.17 3.93
CA VAL A 529 18.46 11.35 5.06
C VAL A 529 17.56 10.13 5.23
N LEU A 530 17.48 9.64 6.47
CA LEU A 530 16.45 8.70 6.91
C LEU A 530 15.44 9.41 7.81
N LEU A 531 14.18 8.99 7.76
CA LEU A 531 13.14 9.42 8.70
C LEU A 531 12.83 8.30 9.69
N ASP A 532 13.08 8.55 10.98
CA ASP A 532 12.63 7.72 12.10
C ASP A 532 11.14 8.01 12.34
N LEU A 533 10.28 7.05 11.99
CA LEU A 533 8.83 7.22 11.94
C LEU A 533 8.13 6.78 13.24
N TYR A 534 8.55 5.65 13.80
CA TYR A 534 7.85 4.98 14.90
C TYR A 534 8.79 4.01 15.63
N ASN A 535 8.49 3.67 16.89
CA ASN A 535 9.27 2.68 17.64
C ASN A 535 8.42 1.74 18.49
N VAL A 536 8.88 0.49 18.62
CA VAL A 536 8.29 -0.57 19.45
C VAL A 536 9.33 -1.24 20.34
N SER A 537 8.93 -1.72 21.50
CA SER A 537 9.74 -2.53 22.43
C SER A 537 9.47 -4.04 22.32
N THR A 538 8.34 -4.42 21.71
CA THR A 538 7.89 -5.80 21.49
C THR A 538 8.47 -6.41 20.21
N THR A 539 8.44 -7.74 20.11
CA THR A 539 8.96 -8.47 18.95
C THR A 539 8.00 -8.34 17.77
N ILE A 540 8.53 -8.05 16.58
CA ILE A 540 7.75 -7.87 15.36
C ILE A 540 7.59 -9.24 14.67
N ILE A 541 6.34 -9.68 14.49
CA ILE A 541 6.02 -10.95 13.81
C ILE A 541 5.83 -10.70 12.31
N ALA A 542 5.02 -9.69 11.97
CA ALA A 542 4.65 -9.38 10.59
C ALA A 542 4.38 -7.88 10.42
N SER A 543 4.45 -7.40 9.18
CA SER A 543 4.07 -6.03 8.83
C SER A 543 3.58 -5.94 7.40
N ALA A 544 2.64 -5.03 7.12
CA ALA A 544 2.07 -4.81 5.79
C ALA A 544 1.81 -3.32 5.56
N VAL A 545 1.81 -2.89 4.28
CA VAL A 545 1.43 -1.53 3.87
C VAL A 545 0.05 -1.58 3.21
N GLY A 546 -0.89 -0.77 3.69
CA GLY A 546 -2.16 -0.51 3.01
C GLY A 546 -2.18 0.86 2.35
N ILE A 547 -2.79 0.97 1.17
CA ILE A 547 -3.00 2.23 0.44
C ILE A 547 -4.45 2.70 0.60
N LYS A 548 -4.64 3.99 0.85
CA LYS A 548 -5.94 4.66 0.77
C LYS A 548 -6.00 5.42 -0.56
N GLU A 549 -6.56 4.81 -1.59
CA GLU A 549 -6.45 5.33 -2.97
C GLU A 549 -7.12 6.70 -3.17
N LEU A 550 -8.21 6.98 -2.45
CA LEU A 550 -8.92 8.26 -2.50
C LEU A 550 -8.14 9.39 -1.81
N GLU A 551 -7.56 9.12 -0.63
CA GLU A 551 -6.81 10.11 0.15
C GLU A 551 -5.38 10.35 -0.37
N LYS A 552 -4.89 9.47 -1.26
CA LYS A 552 -3.47 9.35 -1.64
C LYS A 552 -2.55 9.29 -0.43
N ASP A 553 -2.96 8.53 0.58
CA ASP A 553 -2.19 8.23 1.79
C ASP A 553 -1.95 6.71 1.89
N ALA A 554 -1.05 6.32 2.77
CA ALA A 554 -0.76 4.93 3.10
C ALA A 554 -0.82 4.73 4.61
N PHE A 555 -0.86 3.48 5.05
CA PHE A 555 -0.67 3.12 6.45
C PHE A 555 0.22 1.89 6.58
N PHE A 556 0.94 1.81 7.69
CA PHE A 556 1.76 0.68 8.06
C PHE A 556 1.06 -0.09 9.18
N THR A 557 0.76 -1.37 8.94
CA THR A 557 0.25 -2.30 9.95
C THR A 557 1.42 -3.12 10.48
N ILE A 558 1.49 -3.27 11.80
CA ILE A 558 2.52 -4.04 12.50
C ILE A 558 1.81 -5.03 13.42
N LEU A 559 2.17 -6.30 13.33
CA LEU A 559 1.79 -7.33 14.30
C LEU A 559 2.98 -7.56 15.23
N THR A 560 2.79 -7.37 16.53
CA THR A 560 3.81 -7.64 17.55
C THR A 560 3.33 -8.64 18.58
N ALA A 561 4.23 -9.52 19.03
CA ALA A 561 4.06 -10.31 20.24
C ALA A 561 4.78 -9.64 21.42
N ASP A 562 4.12 -9.56 22.57
CA ASP A 562 4.76 -9.23 23.84
C ASP A 562 5.15 -10.52 24.59
N GLN A 563 6.32 -10.49 25.22
CA GLN A 563 6.85 -11.61 26.01
C GLN A 563 6.84 -11.17 27.47
N GLU A 564 5.94 -11.75 28.29
CA GLU A 564 5.90 -11.46 29.72
C GLU A 564 7.26 -11.78 30.37
N VAL A 565 7.95 -10.74 30.83
CA VAL A 565 9.30 -10.84 31.39
C VAL A 565 9.25 -11.52 32.76
N GLY A 566 9.48 -12.85 32.78
CA GLY A 566 9.67 -13.60 34.03
C GLY A 566 9.15 -15.05 34.02
N THR A 567 8.50 -15.51 32.96
CA THR A 567 7.90 -16.85 32.86
C THR A 567 8.52 -17.70 31.74
N SER A 568 8.44 -19.03 31.90
CA SER A 568 9.07 -20.05 31.06
C SER A 568 8.66 -19.97 29.56
N ASP A 569 9.52 -20.48 28.65
CA ASP A 569 9.40 -20.53 27.18
C ASP A 569 8.17 -21.30 26.61
N LYS A 570 7.06 -21.39 27.36
CA LYS A 570 5.86 -22.18 27.03
C LYS A 570 4.53 -21.48 27.35
N LEU A 571 4.53 -20.21 27.76
CA LEU A 571 3.30 -19.42 27.75
C LEU A 571 3.10 -18.77 26.38
N ALA A 572 1.85 -18.62 25.97
CA ALA A 572 1.51 -17.98 24.69
C ALA A 572 1.71 -16.46 24.80
N GLN A 573 2.13 -15.84 23.70
CA GLN A 573 2.43 -14.40 23.63
C GLN A 573 1.20 -13.60 23.21
N ASP A 574 0.93 -12.49 23.89
CA ASP A 574 -0.16 -11.57 23.55
C ASP A 574 0.12 -10.86 22.22
N LEU A 575 -0.82 -10.96 21.28
CA LEU A 575 -0.76 -10.36 19.96
C LEU A 575 -1.40 -8.97 19.95
N VAL A 576 -0.57 -7.97 19.64
CA VAL A 576 -0.99 -6.58 19.47
C VAL A 576 -0.82 -6.16 18.02
N VAL A 577 -1.92 -5.70 17.41
CA VAL A 577 -1.96 -5.07 16.09
C VAL A 577 -1.83 -3.56 16.27
N HIS A 578 -0.88 -2.95 15.56
CA HIS A 578 -0.68 -1.50 15.50
C HIS A 578 -0.96 -1.03 14.07
N LYS A 579 -1.70 0.07 13.92
CA LYS A 579 -1.84 0.78 12.64
C LYS A 579 -1.25 2.18 12.76
N LEU A 580 -0.47 2.59 11.77
CA LEU A 580 0.19 3.90 11.69
C LEU A 580 -0.09 4.56 10.33
N ASN A 581 -0.82 5.67 10.28
CA ASN A 581 -1.01 6.43 9.02
C ASN A 581 0.29 7.15 8.63
N MET A 582 0.72 6.99 7.38
CA MET A 582 2.03 7.43 6.90
C MET A 582 2.17 8.95 6.88
N ARG A 583 1.16 9.71 6.42
CA ARG A 583 1.19 11.18 6.46
C ARG A 583 1.35 11.75 7.88
N TRP A 584 0.73 11.11 8.88
CA TRP A 584 0.91 11.49 10.28
C TRP A 584 2.31 11.12 10.79
N ALA A 585 2.77 9.90 10.52
CA ALA A 585 4.11 9.44 10.92
C ALA A 585 5.22 10.33 10.33
N LEU A 586 5.11 10.70 9.05
CA LEU A 586 6.07 11.56 8.36
C LEU A 586 6.14 12.98 8.95
N SER A 587 5.00 13.59 9.29
CA SER A 587 4.98 14.91 9.91
C SER A 587 5.59 14.92 11.32
N HIS A 588 5.39 13.83 12.08
CA HIS A 588 5.94 13.67 13.44
C HIS A 588 7.33 13.03 13.48
N SER A 589 7.86 12.56 12.35
CA SER A 589 9.13 11.86 12.24
C SER A 589 10.33 12.66 12.76
N ARG A 590 11.41 11.95 13.11
CA ARG A 590 12.73 12.56 13.32
C ARG A 590 13.62 12.28 12.12
N ALA A 591 14.13 13.34 11.49
CA ALA A 591 15.05 13.20 10.38
C ALA A 591 16.50 13.00 10.87
N ILE A 592 17.21 12.07 10.25
CA ILE A 592 18.57 11.64 10.60
C ILE A 592 19.46 11.78 9.37
N SER A 593 20.57 12.53 9.51
CA SER A 593 21.60 12.63 8.46
C SER A 593 22.53 11.42 8.52
N LEU A 594 22.70 10.75 7.38
CA LEU A 594 23.72 9.71 7.20
C LEU A 594 25.08 10.31 6.82
N GLY A 595 25.10 11.56 6.33
CA GLY A 595 26.31 12.26 5.88
C GLY A 595 26.73 13.44 6.76
N SER A 596 27.86 14.06 6.37
CA SER A 596 28.46 15.22 7.02
C SER A 596 27.51 16.43 7.11
N ALA A 597 27.75 17.30 8.10
CA ALA A 597 26.90 18.43 8.53
C ALA A 597 26.67 19.56 7.49
N THR A 598 27.02 19.35 6.22
CA THR A 598 26.91 20.32 5.11
C THR A 598 25.96 19.87 4.00
N MET A 599 25.07 18.91 4.28
CA MET A 599 24.05 18.46 3.32
C MET A 599 23.13 19.61 2.85
N ARG A 600 22.85 19.64 1.54
CA ARG A 600 21.85 20.50 0.90
C ARG A 600 20.87 19.62 0.09
N PRO A 601 19.55 19.84 0.18
CA PRO A 601 18.86 20.72 1.14
C PRO A 601 19.08 20.28 2.60
N LYS A 602 18.75 21.15 3.57
CA LYS A 602 18.95 20.82 5.00
C LYS A 602 18.02 19.68 5.40
N VAL A 603 18.43 18.90 6.39
CA VAL A 603 17.68 17.76 6.95
C VAL A 603 16.23 18.12 7.33
N GLU A 604 16.01 19.29 7.94
CA GLU A 604 14.67 19.78 8.28
C GLU A 604 13.83 20.22 7.06
N ASP A 605 14.47 20.67 5.99
CA ASP A 605 13.77 21.02 4.75
C ASP A 605 13.38 19.73 3.99
N VAL A 606 14.25 18.71 4.00
CA VAL A 606 13.91 17.35 3.55
C VAL A 606 12.72 16.80 4.34
N LYS A 607 12.73 16.92 5.68
CA LYS A 607 11.58 16.49 6.51
C LYS A 607 10.28 17.18 6.09
N LYS A 608 10.28 18.50 5.84
CA LYS A 608 9.08 19.23 5.42
C LYS A 608 8.56 18.79 4.04
N ILE A 609 9.47 18.48 3.11
CA ILE A 609 9.12 17.98 1.78
C ILE A 609 8.52 16.57 1.90
N LEU A 610 9.21 15.66 2.59
CA LEU A 610 8.77 14.29 2.78
C LEU A 610 7.52 14.17 3.67
N GLY A 611 7.29 15.13 4.56
CA GLY A 611 6.05 15.30 5.34
C GLY A 611 4.79 15.52 4.49
N ARG A 612 4.93 15.78 3.19
CA ARG A 612 3.84 16.00 2.23
C ARG A 612 3.76 14.91 1.15
N LEU A 613 4.44 13.77 1.34
CA LEU A 613 4.34 12.65 0.41
C LEU A 613 2.89 12.20 0.22
N LYS A 614 2.62 11.77 -1.00
CA LYS A 614 1.41 11.08 -1.42
C LYS A 614 1.81 9.67 -1.84
N PHE A 615 0.90 8.72 -1.70
CA PHE A 615 1.15 7.31 -1.98
C PHE A 615 0.19 6.75 -3.02
N SER A 616 0.63 5.67 -3.66
CA SER A 616 -0.05 4.93 -4.71
C SER A 616 0.36 3.46 -4.64
N ASN A 617 -0.50 2.57 -5.14
CA ASN A 617 -0.11 1.18 -5.37
C ASN A 617 0.98 1.11 -6.45
N ILE A 618 1.96 0.22 -6.28
CA ILE A 618 2.78 -0.26 -7.40
C ILE A 618 1.80 -0.96 -8.37
N PRO A 619 1.81 -0.65 -9.69
CA PRO A 619 0.96 -1.34 -10.65
C PRO A 619 1.27 -2.85 -10.66
N GLN A 620 0.45 -3.64 -9.98
CA GLN A 620 0.42 -5.08 -10.13
C GLN A 620 -0.38 -5.37 -11.41
N MET A 621 0.33 -5.60 -12.51
CA MET A 621 -0.27 -6.19 -13.71
C MET A 621 -0.62 -7.64 -13.36
N LEU A 622 -1.92 -7.96 -13.40
CA LEU A 622 -2.47 -9.31 -13.27
C LEU A 622 -2.31 -10.11 -14.57
#